data_AF-A0A4S4KAQ7-F1
#
_entry.id   AF-A0A4S4KAQ7-F1
#
_cell.length_a   1.000
_cell.length_b   1.000
_cell.length_c   1.000
_cell.angle_alpha   90.00
_cell.angle_beta   90.00
_cell.angle_gamma   90.00
#
_symmetry.space_group_name_H-M   'P 1'
#
loop_
_entity.id
_entity.type
_entity.pdbx_description
1 polymer ?
#
loop_
_entity_poly.entity_id
_entity_poly.type
_entity_poly.pdbx_seq_one_letter_code
_entity_poly.pdbx_strand_id
1 'polypeptide(L)'
;MSLVTGNYIITSKKVVSLPAGVQPPVWAVQLLDNGKYILKIGGAATAEFENNVFAILLDVPIPTEWVITAVPQHGPNVYIIENGDRSAGWVIPEEEAYTQVAVKPLTATKSFPPQYLPNEQYYIVPAE
;
A
#
# COMPACT_ATOMS: atom_id res chain seq x y z
N MET A 1 -12.49 34.78 9.80
CA MET A 1 -11.75 33.51 9.99
C MET A 1 -12.71 32.41 9.60
N SER A 2 -12.57 31.83 8.40
CA SER A 2 -13.55 30.88 7.86
C SER A 2 -12.86 29.52 7.74
N LEU A 3 -13.33 28.55 8.52
CA LEU A 3 -12.94 27.15 8.36
C LEU A 3 -13.78 26.59 7.21
N VAL A 4 -13.14 26.37 6.07
CA VAL A 4 -13.74 25.58 4.98
C VAL A 4 -13.49 24.12 5.33
N THR A 5 -14.46 23.47 5.96
CA THR A 5 -14.53 22.01 6.02
C THR A 5 -14.89 21.50 4.62
N GLY A 6 -13.88 21.36 3.77
CA GLY A 6 -14.04 20.79 2.45
C GLY A 6 -14.15 19.27 2.54
N ASN A 7 -15.30 18.71 2.18
CA ASN A 7 -15.48 17.30 1.85
C ASN A 7 -14.61 16.95 0.61
N TYR A 8 -13.31 16.73 0.79
CA TYR A 8 -12.33 16.52 -0.30
C TYR A 8 -12.11 15.03 -0.66
N ILE A 9 -13.16 14.23 -0.91
CA ILE A 9 -12.96 12.85 -1.40
C ILE A 9 -13.90 12.48 -2.56
N ILE A 10 -14.19 13.43 -3.45
CA ILE A 10 -15.10 13.18 -4.59
C ILE A 10 -14.43 12.48 -5.79
N THR A 11 -13.14 12.13 -5.73
CA THR A 11 -12.41 11.51 -6.87
C THR A 11 -11.28 10.54 -6.47
N SER A 12 -11.29 9.92 -5.29
CA SER A 12 -10.36 8.82 -4.98
C SER A 12 -11.04 7.45 -5.15
N LYS A 13 -10.24 6.42 -5.40
CA LYS A 13 -10.71 5.03 -5.46
C LYS A 13 -10.03 4.24 -4.36
N LYS A 14 -10.80 3.43 -3.63
CA LYS A 14 -10.26 2.54 -2.61
C LYS A 14 -9.34 1.51 -3.27
N VAL A 15 -8.18 1.27 -2.68
CA VAL A 15 -7.37 0.09 -3.01
C VAL A 15 -7.87 -1.06 -2.14
N VAL A 16 -8.29 -2.15 -2.76
CA VAL A 16 -8.95 -3.27 -2.08
C VAL A 16 -8.31 -4.60 -2.43
N SER A 17 -8.46 -5.59 -1.54
CA SER A 17 -8.19 -7.00 -1.83
C SER A 17 -9.10 -7.49 -2.96
N LEU A 18 -8.61 -8.40 -3.79
CA LEU A 18 -9.41 -9.06 -4.81
C LEU A 18 -9.69 -10.49 -4.38
N PRO A 19 -10.88 -11.05 -4.73
CA PRO A 19 -11.16 -12.44 -4.46
C PRO A 19 -10.21 -13.37 -5.24
N ALA A 20 -10.01 -14.57 -4.70
CA ALA A 20 -9.20 -15.59 -5.36
C ALA A 20 -9.72 -15.89 -6.79
N GLY A 21 -8.79 -16.11 -7.73
CA GLY A 21 -9.11 -16.41 -9.13
C GLY A 21 -9.38 -15.18 -10.01
N VAL A 22 -9.43 -13.97 -9.44
CA VAL A 22 -9.43 -12.73 -10.23
C VAL A 22 -7.99 -12.38 -10.63
N GLN A 23 -7.79 -12.07 -11.91
CA GLN A 23 -6.50 -11.61 -12.40
C GLN A 23 -6.13 -10.28 -11.70
N PRO A 24 -4.98 -10.21 -11.01
CA PRO A 24 -4.56 -8.98 -10.35
C PRO A 24 -4.22 -7.90 -11.39
N PRO A 25 -4.51 -6.62 -11.10
CA PRO A 25 -4.12 -5.52 -11.97
C PRO A 25 -2.60 -5.34 -11.98
N VAL A 26 -2.07 -4.80 -13.07
CA VAL A 26 -0.66 -4.41 -13.16
C VAL A 26 -0.45 -3.07 -12.44
N TRP A 27 0.56 -3.05 -11.57
CA TRP A 27 1.00 -1.87 -10.85
C TRP A 27 2.26 -1.29 -11.49
N ALA A 28 2.34 0.03 -11.58
CA ALA A 28 3.61 0.70 -11.89
C ALA A 28 4.31 1.08 -10.58
N VAL A 29 5.56 0.64 -10.44
CA VAL A 29 6.41 0.91 -9.29
C VAL A 29 7.49 1.89 -9.73
N GLN A 30 7.36 3.17 -9.34
CA GLN A 30 8.28 4.22 -9.73
C GLN A 30 9.28 4.50 -8.61
N LEU A 31 10.57 4.26 -8.85
CA LEU A 31 11.65 4.65 -7.95
C LEU A 31 11.84 6.18 -7.98
N LEU A 32 12.02 6.78 -6.81
CA LEU A 32 12.34 8.19 -6.60
C LEU A 32 13.83 8.38 -6.29
N ASP A 33 14.34 9.60 -6.46
CA ASP A 33 15.74 9.96 -6.20
C ASP A 33 16.16 9.73 -4.73
N ASN A 34 15.20 9.72 -3.81
CA ASN A 34 15.42 9.46 -2.38
C ASN A 34 15.39 7.96 -2.00
N GLY A 35 15.30 7.06 -2.98
CA GLY A 35 15.29 5.61 -2.76
C GLY A 35 13.94 5.03 -2.32
N LYS A 36 12.88 5.84 -2.29
CA LYS A 36 11.50 5.40 -2.04
C LYS A 36 10.73 5.23 -3.34
N TYR A 37 9.48 4.83 -3.24
CA TYR A 37 8.65 4.47 -4.38
C TYR A 37 7.32 5.23 -4.39
N ILE A 38 6.84 5.56 -5.60
CA ILE A 38 5.42 5.82 -5.84
C ILE A 38 4.81 4.58 -6.47
N LEU A 39 3.76 4.04 -5.83
CA LEU A 39 2.96 2.95 -6.36
C LEU A 39 1.78 3.54 -7.13
N LYS A 40 1.57 3.09 -8.37
CA LYS A 40 0.46 3.55 -9.22
C LYS A 40 -0.36 2.38 -9.74
N ILE A 41 -1.68 2.57 -9.81
CA ILE A 41 -2.64 1.62 -10.39
C ILE A 41 -3.59 2.38 -11.31
N GLY A 42 -3.76 1.88 -12.54
CA GLY A 42 -4.59 2.56 -13.55
C GLY A 42 -4.14 3.99 -13.86
N GLY A 43 -2.85 4.29 -13.71
CA GLY A 43 -2.26 5.63 -13.89
C GLY A 43 -2.35 6.54 -12.66
N ALA A 44 -3.15 6.19 -11.65
CA ALA A 44 -3.31 6.96 -10.42
C ALA A 44 -2.28 6.54 -9.37
N ALA A 45 -1.62 7.51 -8.72
CA ALA A 45 -0.74 7.23 -7.59
C ALA A 45 -1.52 6.84 -6.35
N THR A 46 -0.88 6.16 -5.40
CA THR A 46 -1.48 5.89 -4.11
C THR A 46 -1.12 6.93 -3.06
N ALA A 47 -2.05 7.17 -2.15
CA ALA A 47 -1.84 7.96 -0.96
C ALA A 47 -2.49 7.28 0.25
N GLU A 48 -1.87 7.49 1.41
CA GLU A 48 -2.46 7.25 2.70
C GLU A 48 -3.42 8.41 3.04
N PHE A 49 -4.65 8.06 3.41
CA PHE A 49 -5.61 9.00 3.95
C PHE A 49 -6.48 8.29 5.00
N GLU A 50 -6.61 8.89 6.19
CA GLU A 50 -7.35 8.30 7.32
C GLU A 50 -6.99 6.81 7.56
N ASN A 51 -5.69 6.50 7.59
CA ASN A 51 -5.14 5.15 7.80
C ASN A 51 -5.58 4.12 6.75
N ASN A 52 -5.92 4.55 5.53
CA ASN A 52 -6.30 3.68 4.43
C ASN A 52 -5.58 4.07 3.14
N VAL A 53 -5.40 3.10 2.25
CA VAL A 53 -4.79 3.34 0.94
C VAL A 53 -5.87 3.68 -0.08
N PHE A 54 -5.64 4.77 -0.80
CA PHE A 54 -6.46 5.21 -1.92
C PHE A 54 -5.60 5.43 -3.16
N ALA A 55 -6.16 5.13 -4.33
CA ALA A 55 -5.66 5.64 -5.59
C ALA A 55 -6.25 7.04 -5.82
N ILE A 56 -5.40 8.04 -6.00
CA ILE A 56 -5.76 9.46 -6.11
C ILE A 56 -5.78 9.88 -7.58
N LEU A 57 -6.96 10.34 -8.05
CA LEU A 57 -7.15 10.78 -9.44
C LEU A 57 -6.80 12.27 -9.65
N LEU A 58 -6.60 13.02 -8.57
CA LEU A 58 -6.19 14.42 -8.57
C LEU A 58 -4.88 14.58 -7.80
N ASP A 59 -4.21 15.72 -7.95
CA ASP A 59 -2.93 16.03 -7.30
C ASP A 59 -3.04 16.26 -5.77
N VAL A 60 -4.21 16.01 -5.17
CA VAL A 60 -4.48 16.14 -3.74
C VAL A 60 -5.27 14.91 -3.26
N PRO A 61 -4.87 14.27 -2.13
CA PRO A 61 -3.65 14.54 -1.35
C PRO A 61 -2.37 14.26 -2.15
N ILE A 62 -1.24 14.74 -1.64
CA ILE A 62 0.08 14.44 -2.24
C ILE A 62 0.27 12.91 -2.18
N PRO A 63 0.76 12.26 -3.26
CA PRO A 63 1.09 10.85 -3.25
C PRO A 63 1.98 10.46 -2.07
N THR A 64 1.68 9.33 -1.43
CA THR A 64 2.54 8.82 -0.36
C THR A 64 3.77 8.16 -0.98
N GLU A 65 4.94 8.53 -0.47
CA GLU A 65 6.17 7.80 -0.76
C GLU A 65 6.20 6.52 0.09
N TRP A 66 6.34 5.38 -0.57
CA TRP A 66 6.38 4.07 0.05
C TRP A 66 7.79 3.51 0.07
N VAL A 67 8.05 2.65 1.04
CA VAL A 67 9.23 1.81 1.12
C VAL A 67 8.79 0.37 0.85
N ILE A 68 9.46 -0.29 -0.09
CA ILE A 68 9.19 -1.70 -0.40
C ILE A 68 10.39 -2.51 0.09
N THR A 69 10.17 -3.33 1.12
CA THR A 69 11.24 -4.11 1.75
C THR A 69 11.03 -5.60 1.45
N ALA A 70 12.04 -6.24 0.87
CA ALA A 70 12.01 -7.69 0.62
C ALA A 70 12.10 -8.46 1.95
N VAL A 71 11.29 -9.50 2.08
CA VAL A 71 11.26 -10.38 3.27
C VAL A 71 11.49 -11.85 2.86
N PRO A 72 12.72 -12.20 2.43
CA PRO A 72 13.01 -13.49 1.80
C PRO A 72 12.75 -14.71 2.69
N GLN A 73 12.69 -14.52 4.01
CA GLN A 73 12.29 -15.55 4.97
C GLN A 73 10.84 -16.05 4.76
N HIS A 74 10.01 -15.29 4.05
CA HIS A 74 8.64 -15.67 3.68
C HIS A 74 8.53 -16.22 2.25
N GLY A 75 9.64 -16.29 1.51
CA GLY A 75 9.69 -16.82 0.15
C GLY A 75 10.21 -15.80 -0.88
N PRO A 76 10.45 -16.25 -2.11
CA PRO A 76 10.85 -15.36 -3.20
C PRO A 76 9.72 -14.39 -3.56
N ASN A 77 10.08 -13.18 -3.97
CA ASN A 77 9.14 -12.14 -4.40
C ASN A 77 8.11 -11.70 -3.34
N VAL A 78 8.39 -11.95 -2.05
CA VAL A 78 7.56 -11.49 -0.94
C VAL A 78 8.13 -10.21 -0.34
N TYR A 79 7.26 -9.22 -0.17
CA TYR A 79 7.61 -7.89 0.28
C TYR A 79 6.63 -7.39 1.35
N ILE A 80 7.09 -6.45 2.16
CA ILE A 80 6.21 -5.56 2.93
C ILE A 80 6.25 -4.17 2.28
N ILE A 81 5.16 -3.42 2.41
CA ILE A 81 5.04 -2.06 1.89
C ILE A 81 4.80 -1.12 3.07
N GLU A 82 5.76 -0.28 3.37
CA GLU A 82 5.78 0.64 4.51
C GLU A 82 5.61 2.08 4.02
N ASN A 83 5.02 2.96 4.84
CA ASN A 83 5.03 4.39 4.56
C ASN A 83 6.47 4.95 4.63
N GLY A 84 6.67 6.17 4.14
CA GLY A 84 8.00 6.73 3.92
C GLY A 84 8.88 6.87 5.16
N ASP A 85 8.30 6.92 6.37
CA ASP A 85 9.01 6.96 7.65
C ASP A 85 9.07 5.59 8.37
N ARG A 86 8.48 4.54 7.77
CA ARG A 86 8.40 3.17 8.27
C ARG A 86 7.68 3.02 9.62
N SER A 87 6.81 3.97 9.97
CA SER A 87 5.97 3.87 11.17
C SER A 87 4.79 2.90 11.00
N ALA A 88 4.35 2.68 9.76
CA ALA A 88 3.23 1.83 9.41
C ALA A 88 3.42 1.22 8.02
N GLY A 89 2.60 0.22 7.69
CA GLY A 89 2.59 -0.40 6.37
C GLY A 89 1.22 -0.88 5.96
N TRP A 90 1.14 -1.40 4.74
CA TRP A 90 -0.08 -1.89 4.14
C TRP A 90 -0.53 -3.18 4.84
N VAL A 91 -1.76 -3.20 5.34
CA VAL A 91 -2.37 -4.36 6.01
C VAL A 91 -3.73 -4.63 5.38
N ILE A 92 -4.02 -5.90 5.11
CA ILE A 92 -5.38 -6.36 4.81
C ILE A 92 -6.05 -6.70 6.16
N PRO A 93 -6.96 -5.85 6.68
CA PRO A 93 -7.46 -6.01 8.06
C PRO A 93 -8.41 -7.21 8.24
N GLU A 94 -9.05 -7.67 7.17
CA GLU A 94 -10.08 -8.72 7.19
C GLU A 94 -9.82 -9.67 6.02
N GLU A 95 -10.04 -10.97 6.20
CA GLU A 95 -9.84 -12.00 5.16
C GLU A 95 -11.00 -12.06 4.14
N GLU A 96 -11.73 -10.95 3.97
CA GLU A 96 -12.85 -10.84 3.04
C GLU A 96 -12.39 -10.25 1.68
N ALA A 97 -13.12 -10.60 0.63
CA ALA A 97 -12.88 -10.01 -0.68
C ALA A 97 -13.33 -8.54 -0.68
N TYR A 98 -12.61 -7.70 -1.41
CA TYR A 98 -12.87 -6.26 -1.50
C TYR A 98 -12.66 -5.48 -0.20
N THR A 99 -11.98 -6.09 0.79
CA THR A 99 -11.49 -5.39 1.98
C THR A 99 -10.48 -4.33 1.58
N GLN A 100 -10.69 -3.10 2.05
CA GLN A 100 -9.77 -2.00 1.77
C GLN A 100 -8.43 -2.20 2.48
N VAL A 101 -7.33 -1.90 1.76
CA VAL A 101 -5.99 -1.90 2.33
C VAL A 101 -5.88 -0.77 3.35
N ALA A 102 -5.55 -1.13 4.59
CA ALA A 102 -5.29 -0.21 5.67
C ALA A 102 -3.80 0.14 5.76
N VAL A 103 -3.48 1.26 6.41
CA VAL A 103 -2.11 1.62 6.81
C VAL A 103 -2.04 1.55 8.33
N LYS A 104 -1.29 0.57 8.87
CA LYS A 104 -1.19 0.29 10.31
C LYS A 104 0.24 -0.12 10.69
N PRO A 105 0.64 0.02 11.97
CA PRO A 105 1.89 -0.57 12.45
C PRO A 105 1.95 -2.07 12.12
N LEU A 106 3.05 -2.51 11.51
CA LEU A 106 3.25 -3.91 11.16
C LEU A 106 3.58 -4.76 12.39
N THR A 107 3.10 -6.00 12.42
CA THR A 107 3.31 -6.95 13.51
C THR A 107 4.37 -7.97 13.12
N ALA A 108 5.52 -7.93 13.80
CA ALA A 108 6.60 -8.87 13.56
C ALA A 108 7.05 -9.60 14.84
N THR A 109 7.54 -10.83 14.68
CA THR A 109 8.20 -11.57 15.77
C THR A 109 9.53 -10.93 16.16
N LYS A 110 9.97 -11.16 17.40
CA LYS A 110 11.31 -10.77 17.89
C LYS A 110 12.43 -11.75 17.46
N SER A 111 12.32 -12.34 16.27
CA SER A 111 13.34 -13.27 15.73
C SER A 111 14.27 -12.56 14.75
N PHE A 112 15.35 -13.25 14.36
CA PHE A 112 16.24 -12.80 13.29
C PHE A 112 16.33 -13.88 12.19
N PRO A 113 15.77 -13.65 10.99
CA PRO A 113 15.00 -12.47 10.59
C PRO A 113 13.61 -12.39 11.26
N PRO A 114 12.99 -11.20 11.35
CA PRO A 114 11.62 -11.04 11.84
C PRO A 114 10.63 -11.79 10.95
N GLN A 115 9.55 -12.32 11.54
CA GLN A 115 8.45 -12.95 10.80
C GLN A 115 7.23 -12.01 10.85
N TYR A 116 6.68 -11.66 9.69
CA TYR A 116 5.50 -10.79 9.55
C TYR A 116 4.23 -11.61 9.41
N LEU A 117 3.07 -11.00 9.67
CA LEU A 117 1.79 -11.67 9.49
C LEU A 117 1.45 -11.87 8.00
N PRO A 118 0.69 -12.92 7.61
CA PRO A 118 0.34 -13.16 6.21
C PRO A 118 -0.38 -11.98 5.53
N ASN A 119 -1.21 -11.26 6.28
CA ASN A 119 -1.99 -10.11 5.78
C ASN A 119 -1.18 -8.80 5.66
N GLU A 120 0.12 -8.85 5.95
CA GLU A 120 1.07 -7.75 5.82
C GLU A 120 2.07 -8.00 4.68
N GLN A 121 1.99 -9.18 4.04
CA GLN A 121 2.91 -9.64 3.01
C GLN A 121 2.28 -9.52 1.62
N TYR A 122 3.05 -9.02 0.66
CA TYR A 122 2.63 -8.79 -0.72
C TYR A 122 3.56 -9.52 -1.68
N TYR A 123 2.97 -10.31 -2.58
CA TYR A 123 3.68 -10.97 -3.66
C TYR A 123 3.78 -10.01 -4.86
N ILE A 124 5.01 -9.61 -5.22
CA ILE A 124 5.25 -8.63 -6.30
C ILE A 124 6.13 -9.28 -7.35
N VAL A 125 5.59 -9.45 -8.55
CA VAL A 125 6.30 -9.99 -9.71
C VAL A 125 6.26 -9.00 -10.87
N PRO A 126 7.31 -8.94 -11.72
CA PRO A 126 7.25 -8.18 -12.96
C PRO A 126 6.07 -8.63 -13.81
N ALA A 127 5.36 -7.67 -14.42
CA ALA A 127 4.38 -7.98 -15.45
C ALA A 127 5.10 -8.42 -16.73
N GLU A 128 4.48 -9.34 -17.48
CA GLU A 128 4.93 -9.77 -18.81
C GLU A 128 4.64 -8.72 -19.89
#